data_AF-A0A1X9LPE6-F1
#
_entry.id   AF-A0A1X9LPE6-F1
#
_cell.length_a   1.000
_cell.length_b   1.000
_cell.length_c   1.000
_cell.angle_alpha   90.00
_cell.angle_beta   90.00
_cell.angle_gamma   90.00
#
_symmetry.space_group_name_H-M   'P 1'
#
loop_
_entity.id
_entity.type
_entity.pdbx_description
1 polymer ?
#
loop_
_entity_poly.entity_id
_entity_poly.type
_entity_poly.pdbx_seq_one_letter_code
_entity_poly.pdbx_strand_id
1 'polypeptide(L)'
;MAASVAVSAAVVGAGAASAAIVKPPIELVSHDVAGGYGDADSDRSSASSGMQSIAFISSASDLDAPSNGDAQVYVRDRESGRLELITVGTGGKPAVGDAQSVAISADGQKVAFTSAGADIIPGLTPGVSQAYLHDRSTGQTILLSHDAMGAPSSKQVRNVDIDDAGDTVSFDTAGELTSVTGKGVGQVYVWRSGTVQMASVDPTGTVGGTMGTEEGLLSPDGRIVAFTSFDQLSASPANGSRLQSYARYLDSGTTVMISTSPDGSASADKDALVSAVLDDGTALVSTSAANLAPGLTLDPAFTQLYHVSGAAPGSPTRTSILITHTAASATTSSRADVGSSGISSDGTYVVFDSRAVDLTTSPRGTGDPEIYSWDPSTGVVSGESVDVSDPGRLSGRGAGDVSVAPDGSGYAFTARTDGLVTVPTPPIVLVWQVYAGFRAVTTPDPTPSPSASGGAIGTVAQTGRDGLAATGLDPRGLGAAAVLLIVAGLGAGLSFRRRTRHRRA
;
A
#
# COMPACT_ATOMS: atom_id res chain seq x y z
N MET A 1 -36.01 6.22 69.05
CA MET A 1 -35.71 7.64 68.73
C MET A 1 -34.54 7.65 67.77
N ALA A 2 -34.82 7.83 66.48
CA ALA A 2 -33.83 7.92 65.42
C ALA A 2 -33.52 9.41 65.17
N ALA A 3 -32.25 9.79 65.24
CA ALA A 3 -31.79 11.14 64.94
C ALA A 3 -31.27 11.20 63.50
N SER A 4 -31.84 12.12 62.73
CA SER A 4 -31.45 12.49 61.38
C SER A 4 -30.14 13.28 61.39
N VAL A 5 -29.25 13.02 60.43
CA VAL A 5 -28.32 14.03 59.89
C VAL A 5 -28.29 13.86 58.37
N ALA A 6 -28.82 14.85 57.66
CA ALA A 6 -28.67 15.01 56.22
C ALA A 6 -27.30 15.64 55.94
N VAL A 7 -26.54 15.07 55.01
CA VAL A 7 -25.32 15.69 54.47
C VAL A 7 -25.62 16.12 53.04
N SER A 8 -25.66 17.43 52.80
CA SER A 8 -25.69 18.02 51.46
C SER A 8 -24.39 17.72 50.73
N ALA A 9 -24.47 17.06 49.57
CA ALA A 9 -23.38 16.99 48.63
C ALA A 9 -23.32 18.31 47.83
N ALA A 10 -22.24 19.08 48.02
CA ALA A 10 -21.93 20.22 47.17
C ALA A 10 -21.36 19.71 45.84
N VAL A 11 -22.01 20.06 44.73
CA VAL A 11 -21.48 19.88 43.39
C VAL A 11 -20.39 20.93 43.17
N VAL A 12 -19.13 20.52 43.19
CA VAL A 12 -18.03 21.34 42.69
C VAL A 12 -17.91 21.07 41.19
N GLY A 13 -18.38 22.03 40.39
CA GLY A 13 -18.14 22.04 38.95
C GLY A 13 -16.66 22.23 38.69
N ALA A 14 -15.96 21.14 38.38
CA ALA A 14 -14.65 21.22 37.76
C ALA A 14 -14.86 21.63 36.30
N GLY A 15 -14.65 22.91 36.00
CA GLY A 15 -14.38 23.36 34.65
C GLY A 15 -13.13 22.62 34.18
N ALA A 16 -13.30 21.66 33.27
CA ALA A 16 -12.20 21.00 32.61
C ALA A 16 -11.45 22.08 31.80
N ALA A 17 -10.31 22.52 32.30
CA ALA A 17 -9.32 23.18 31.47
C ALA A 17 -9.00 22.20 30.34
N SER A 18 -9.32 22.57 29.10
CA SER A 18 -8.92 21.82 27.91
C SER A 18 -7.39 21.77 27.91
N ALA A 19 -6.82 20.63 28.28
CA ALA A 19 -5.40 20.39 28.13
C ALA A 19 -5.12 20.45 26.62
N ALA A 20 -4.29 21.41 26.20
CA ALA A 20 -3.82 21.49 24.84
C ALA A 20 -3.20 20.13 24.47
N ILE A 21 -3.75 19.47 23.45
CA ILE A 21 -3.19 18.25 22.88
C ILE A 21 -1.81 18.64 22.36
N VAL A 22 -0.75 18.24 23.07
CA VAL A 22 0.62 18.27 22.54
C VAL A 22 0.69 17.13 21.52
N LYS A 23 0.43 17.47 20.26
CA LYS A 23 0.44 16.51 19.16
C LYS A 23 1.90 16.13 18.85
N PRO A 24 2.27 14.85 18.72
CA PRO A 24 3.60 14.48 18.24
C PRO A 24 3.78 14.99 16.79
N PRO A 25 4.96 15.50 16.41
CA PRO A 25 5.19 15.95 15.05
C PRO A 25 5.24 14.74 14.10
N ILE A 26 4.48 14.82 13.00
CA ILE A 26 4.74 14.00 11.82
C ILE A 26 6.13 14.38 11.30
N GLU A 27 6.94 13.39 10.97
CA GLU A 27 8.26 13.59 10.38
C GLU A 27 8.20 13.41 8.85
N LEU A 28 8.66 14.42 8.10
CA LEU A 28 8.86 14.32 6.66
C LEU A 28 10.24 13.70 6.39
N VAL A 29 10.29 12.48 5.84
CA VAL A 29 11.57 11.77 5.58
C VAL A 29 12.14 11.99 4.17
N SER A 30 11.34 12.52 3.25
CA SER A 30 11.74 12.84 1.87
C SER A 30 11.94 14.34 1.66
N HIS A 31 12.63 15.00 2.59
CA HIS A 31 12.89 16.44 2.50
C HIS A 31 14.09 16.80 1.60
N ASP A 32 14.08 18.03 1.09
CA ASP A 32 15.21 18.63 0.39
C ASP A 32 16.33 19.06 1.36
N VAL A 33 17.45 19.55 0.82
CA VAL A 33 18.59 20.06 1.61
C VAL A 33 18.27 21.25 2.53
N ALA A 34 17.16 21.94 2.31
CA ALA A 34 16.68 23.05 3.14
C ALA A 34 15.65 22.59 4.20
N GLY A 35 15.33 21.29 4.24
CA GLY A 35 14.28 20.72 5.10
C GLY A 35 12.86 20.94 4.57
N GLY A 36 12.72 21.40 3.32
CA GLY A 36 11.46 21.55 2.59
C GLY A 36 11.09 20.29 1.80
N TYR A 37 10.09 20.41 0.93
CA TYR A 37 9.65 19.29 0.08
C TYR A 37 10.56 19.12 -1.14
N GLY A 38 10.84 17.87 -1.52
CA GLY A 38 11.49 17.60 -2.81
C GLY A 38 10.67 18.06 -4.02
N ASP A 39 11.36 18.23 -5.15
CA ASP A 39 10.79 18.75 -6.40
C ASP A 39 9.98 17.75 -7.24
N ALA A 40 9.90 16.49 -6.80
CA ALA A 40 9.15 15.42 -7.44
C ALA A 40 8.59 14.39 -6.43
N ASP A 41 7.92 13.36 -6.96
CA ASP A 41 7.23 12.32 -6.19
C ASP A 41 8.17 11.45 -5.34
N SER A 42 7.71 11.07 -4.15
CA SER A 42 8.24 9.97 -3.34
C SER A 42 7.12 9.04 -2.88
N ASP A 43 7.34 7.73 -2.99
CA ASP A 43 6.35 6.68 -2.71
C ASP A 43 7.00 5.35 -2.27
N ARG A 44 6.18 4.31 -2.11
CA ARG A 44 6.56 2.91 -1.86
C ARG A 44 7.50 2.79 -0.66
N SER A 45 7.01 3.24 0.49
CA SER A 45 7.81 3.25 1.71
C SER A 45 7.86 1.90 2.42
N SER A 46 8.96 1.62 3.11
CA SER A 46 9.12 0.45 3.97
C SER A 46 9.90 0.85 5.23
N ALA A 47 9.42 0.44 6.40
CA ALA A 47 9.95 0.87 7.69
C ALA A 47 10.63 -0.27 8.46
N SER A 48 11.78 0.03 9.08
CA SER A 48 12.42 -0.87 10.04
C SER A 48 11.69 -0.86 11.39
N SER A 49 12.01 -1.82 12.27
CA SER A 49 11.60 -1.76 13.67
C SER A 49 12.08 -0.48 14.35
N GLY A 50 11.31 0.00 15.32
CA GLY A 50 11.48 1.28 15.99
C GLY A 50 11.33 2.50 15.08
N MET A 51 10.91 2.30 13.81
CA MET A 51 10.91 3.31 12.75
C MET A 51 12.29 3.98 12.61
N GLN A 52 13.40 3.30 12.81
CA GLN A 52 14.73 3.95 12.80
C GLN A 52 15.24 4.23 11.38
N SER A 53 14.94 3.34 10.44
CA SER A 53 15.25 3.50 9.02
C SER A 53 13.96 3.43 8.20
N ILE A 54 13.78 4.38 7.29
CA ILE A 54 12.66 4.40 6.35
C ILE A 54 13.23 4.36 4.94
N ALA A 55 12.99 3.25 4.24
CA ALA A 55 13.30 3.12 2.83
C ALA A 55 12.13 3.68 2.00
N PHE A 56 12.42 4.38 0.91
CA PHE A 56 11.41 4.91 -0.01
C PHE A 56 11.99 5.11 -1.40
N ILE A 57 11.12 5.22 -2.39
CA ILE A 57 11.49 5.57 -3.76
C ILE A 57 11.24 7.05 -3.97
N SER A 58 12.15 7.74 -4.66
CA SER A 58 11.94 9.13 -5.04
C SER A 58 12.54 9.46 -6.40
N SER A 59 11.82 10.27 -7.17
CA SER A 59 12.29 10.89 -8.41
C SER A 59 12.81 12.32 -8.20
N ALA A 60 12.80 12.81 -6.96
CA ALA A 60 13.21 14.18 -6.66
C ALA A 60 14.72 14.37 -6.90
N SER A 61 15.05 15.49 -7.55
CA SER A 61 16.41 15.82 -7.95
C SER A 61 17.18 16.62 -6.89
N ASP A 62 16.46 17.14 -5.90
CA ASP A 62 16.91 18.11 -4.89
C ASP A 62 16.88 17.56 -3.44
N LEU A 63 16.68 16.25 -3.27
CA LEU A 63 16.92 15.60 -1.98
C LEU A 63 18.37 15.79 -1.53
N ASP A 64 18.62 15.63 -0.23
CA ASP A 64 19.95 15.68 0.37
C ASP A 64 20.83 14.45 0.06
N ALA A 65 20.65 13.84 -1.11
CA ALA A 65 21.44 12.73 -1.64
C ALA A 65 21.62 12.86 -3.17
N PRO A 66 22.64 12.20 -3.77
CA PRO A 66 22.85 12.23 -5.21
C PRO A 66 21.66 11.67 -6.00
N SER A 67 21.29 12.35 -7.09
CA SER A 67 20.22 11.96 -8.01
C SER A 67 20.67 12.10 -9.47
N ASN A 68 19.92 11.49 -10.39
CA ASN A 68 20.14 11.64 -11.84
C ASN A 68 18.83 11.88 -12.63
N GLY A 69 17.71 12.08 -11.94
CA GLY A 69 16.38 12.28 -12.51
C GLY A 69 15.57 10.99 -12.73
N ASP A 70 16.20 9.82 -12.64
CA ASP A 70 15.47 8.54 -12.57
C ASP A 70 14.96 8.31 -11.14
N ALA A 71 13.94 7.47 -10.97
CA ALA A 71 13.49 7.05 -9.64
C ALA A 71 14.59 6.24 -8.93
N GLN A 72 14.96 6.62 -7.71
CA GLN A 72 16.02 5.99 -6.92
C GLN A 72 15.48 5.50 -5.58
N VAL A 73 16.13 4.47 -5.01
CA VAL A 73 15.85 4.03 -3.63
C VAL A 73 16.74 4.80 -2.68
N TYR A 74 16.11 5.38 -1.66
CA TYR A 74 16.81 6.02 -0.55
C TYR A 74 16.40 5.40 0.78
N VAL A 75 17.30 5.47 1.77
CA VAL A 75 17.01 5.16 3.17
C VAL A 75 17.30 6.39 4.02
N ARG A 76 16.28 6.89 4.71
CA ARG A 76 16.43 7.91 5.75
C ARG A 76 16.69 7.22 7.09
N ASP A 77 17.84 7.50 7.67
CA ASP A 77 18.14 7.18 9.06
C ASP A 77 17.56 8.30 9.95
N ARG A 78 16.60 7.96 10.81
CA ARG A 78 15.85 8.94 11.61
C ARG A 78 16.61 9.46 12.83
N GLU A 79 17.58 8.69 13.34
CA GLU A 79 18.40 9.11 14.48
C GLU A 79 19.41 10.19 14.06
N SER A 80 20.09 9.97 12.93
CA SER A 80 21.12 10.87 12.40
C SER A 80 20.59 11.90 11.40
N GLY A 81 19.40 11.67 10.83
CA GLY A 81 18.83 12.45 9.73
C GLY A 81 19.47 12.18 8.36
N ARG A 82 20.44 11.26 8.26
CA ARG A 82 21.18 11.00 7.02
C ARG A 82 20.30 10.34 5.96
N LEU A 83 20.30 10.88 4.74
CA LEU A 83 19.79 10.19 3.56
C LEU A 83 20.89 9.38 2.88
N GLU A 84 20.61 8.10 2.66
CA GLU A 84 21.50 7.17 1.98
C GLU A 84 20.90 6.74 0.65
N LEU A 85 21.62 6.96 -0.45
CA LEU A 85 21.28 6.41 -1.75
C LEU A 85 21.63 4.91 -1.79
N ILE A 86 20.64 4.06 -2.05
CA ILE A 86 20.80 2.59 -2.13
C ILE A 86 21.02 2.12 -3.56
N THR A 87 20.32 2.71 -4.53
CA THR A 87 20.47 2.38 -5.96
C THR A 87 21.74 3.00 -6.54
N VAL A 88 22.87 2.43 -6.14
CA VAL A 88 24.21 2.87 -6.52
C VAL A 88 24.71 2.02 -7.70
N GLY A 89 24.97 2.70 -8.81
CA GLY A 89 25.65 2.16 -9.98
C GLY A 89 27.18 2.10 -9.82
N THR A 90 27.83 1.58 -10.85
CA THR A 90 29.29 1.40 -10.88
C THR A 90 30.03 2.73 -10.63
N GLY A 91 30.94 2.73 -9.65
CA GLY A 91 31.74 3.92 -9.30
C GLY A 91 31.06 4.90 -8.33
N GLY A 92 29.99 4.47 -7.64
CA GLY A 92 29.38 5.24 -6.55
C GLY A 92 28.38 6.32 -7.01
N LYS A 93 27.90 6.23 -8.26
CA LYS A 93 26.94 7.17 -8.84
C LYS A 93 25.51 6.61 -8.75
N PRO A 94 24.47 7.44 -8.83
CA PRO A 94 23.10 6.95 -9.01
C PRO A 94 23.00 6.06 -10.23
N ALA A 95 22.33 4.92 -10.07
CA ALA A 95 22.11 3.96 -11.14
C ALA A 95 21.24 4.54 -12.25
N VAL A 96 21.51 4.17 -13.51
CA VAL A 96 20.78 4.69 -14.68
C VAL A 96 19.64 3.74 -15.04
N GLY A 97 18.44 4.07 -14.57
CA GLY A 97 17.21 3.29 -14.72
C GLY A 97 16.38 3.24 -13.44
N ASP A 98 15.07 3.44 -13.59
CA ASP A 98 14.13 3.59 -12.48
C ASP A 98 14.12 2.41 -11.50
N ALA A 99 14.13 2.73 -10.22
CA ALA A 99 13.67 1.86 -9.14
C ALA A 99 12.14 1.74 -9.15
N GLN A 100 11.61 0.57 -8.78
CA GLN A 100 10.17 0.29 -8.91
C GLN A 100 9.51 -0.30 -7.67
N SER A 101 10.28 -0.90 -6.75
CA SER A 101 9.79 -1.46 -5.49
C SER A 101 10.95 -1.57 -4.50
N VAL A 102 10.67 -1.43 -3.20
CA VAL A 102 11.65 -1.49 -2.11
C VAL A 102 11.03 -2.12 -0.87
N ALA A 103 11.83 -2.88 -0.12
CA ALA A 103 11.51 -3.40 1.20
C ALA A 103 12.78 -3.39 2.09
N ILE A 104 12.63 -3.14 3.39
CA ILE A 104 13.76 -3.09 4.35
C ILE A 104 13.55 -4.09 5.49
N SER A 105 14.63 -4.76 5.92
CA SER A 105 14.60 -5.67 7.08
C SER A 105 14.30 -4.93 8.38
N ALA A 106 13.84 -5.67 9.39
CA ALA A 106 13.44 -5.10 10.68
C ALA A 106 14.57 -4.37 11.40
N ASP A 107 15.82 -4.82 11.24
CA ASP A 107 17.01 -4.16 11.78
C ASP A 107 17.53 -2.97 10.93
N GLY A 108 16.88 -2.73 9.79
CA GLY A 108 17.26 -1.70 8.83
C GLY A 108 18.50 -2.01 8.01
N GLN A 109 19.17 -3.16 8.16
CA GLN A 109 20.49 -3.40 7.54
C GLN A 109 20.43 -3.93 6.11
N LYS A 110 19.34 -4.56 5.71
CA LYS A 110 19.15 -5.16 4.39
C LYS A 110 18.02 -4.44 3.66
N VAL A 111 18.27 -4.04 2.41
CA VAL A 111 17.29 -3.39 1.54
C VAL A 111 17.12 -4.22 0.28
N ALA A 112 15.97 -4.86 0.12
CA ALA A 112 15.58 -5.48 -1.14
C ALA A 112 14.95 -4.42 -2.04
N PHE A 113 15.28 -4.42 -3.33
CA PHE A 113 14.68 -3.47 -4.28
C PHE A 113 14.67 -4.03 -5.70
N THR A 114 13.81 -3.46 -6.56
CA THR A 114 13.86 -3.67 -8.01
C THR A 114 14.29 -2.40 -8.74
N SER A 115 15.13 -2.55 -9.76
CA SER A 115 15.59 -1.44 -10.60
C SER A 115 15.94 -1.88 -12.02
N ALA A 116 15.63 -1.01 -12.99
CA ALA A 116 16.05 -1.12 -14.40
C ALA A 116 17.51 -0.69 -14.65
N GLY A 117 18.23 -0.28 -13.61
CA GLY A 117 19.63 0.12 -13.62
C GLY A 117 20.59 -1.02 -13.96
N ALA A 118 21.01 -1.11 -15.21
CA ALA A 118 21.95 -2.16 -15.67
C ALA A 118 23.41 -1.89 -15.26
N ASP A 119 23.70 -0.76 -14.63
CA ASP A 119 25.01 -0.37 -14.13
C ASP A 119 25.20 -0.63 -12.62
N ILE A 120 24.16 -1.10 -11.91
CA ILE A 120 24.23 -1.58 -10.52
C ILE A 120 25.13 -2.82 -10.44
N ILE A 121 24.91 -3.77 -11.34
CA ILE A 121 25.77 -4.94 -11.54
C ILE A 121 26.12 -5.02 -13.02
N PRO A 122 27.41 -5.00 -13.40
CA PRO A 122 27.83 -5.10 -14.80
C PRO A 122 27.32 -6.38 -15.48
N GLY A 123 26.94 -6.26 -16.75
CA GLY A 123 26.53 -7.41 -17.58
C GLY A 123 25.01 -7.63 -17.66
N LEU A 124 24.22 -6.75 -17.06
CA LEU A 124 22.75 -6.78 -17.15
C LEU A 124 22.23 -6.09 -18.42
N THR A 125 21.00 -6.43 -18.80
CA THR A 125 20.33 -5.83 -19.98
C THR A 125 19.69 -4.49 -19.60
N PRO A 126 20.05 -3.37 -20.28
CA PRO A 126 19.45 -2.07 -20.01
C PRO A 126 17.92 -2.07 -20.13
N GLY A 127 17.23 -1.43 -19.19
CA GLY A 127 15.77 -1.29 -19.21
C GLY A 127 15.00 -2.54 -18.79
N VAL A 128 15.67 -3.63 -18.39
CA VAL A 128 15.04 -4.81 -17.80
C VAL A 128 15.25 -4.77 -16.30
N SER A 129 14.16 -4.51 -15.55
CA SER A 129 14.19 -4.47 -14.10
C SER A 129 14.60 -5.82 -13.50
N GLN A 130 15.48 -5.79 -12.51
CA GLN A 130 15.98 -6.94 -11.76
C GLN A 130 15.74 -6.73 -10.26
N ALA A 131 15.70 -7.81 -9.48
CA ALA A 131 15.67 -7.75 -8.02
C ALA A 131 17.09 -7.83 -7.44
N TYR A 132 17.35 -6.99 -6.45
CA TYR A 132 18.62 -6.86 -5.75
C TYR A 132 18.44 -6.88 -4.24
N LEU A 133 19.48 -7.29 -3.52
CA LEU A 133 19.60 -7.10 -2.08
C LEU A 133 20.85 -6.26 -1.81
N HIS A 134 20.67 -5.12 -1.15
CA HIS A 134 21.75 -4.27 -0.67
C HIS A 134 21.95 -4.47 0.84
N ASP A 135 23.17 -4.82 1.23
CA ASP A 135 23.60 -4.87 2.62
C ASP A 135 24.27 -3.54 2.99
N ARG A 136 23.59 -2.75 3.82
CA ARG A 136 24.07 -1.42 4.25
C ARG A 136 25.30 -1.50 5.14
N SER A 137 25.50 -2.61 5.85
CA SER A 137 26.65 -2.79 6.75
C SER A 137 27.95 -3.03 5.97
N THR A 138 27.86 -3.67 4.80
CA THR A 138 29.02 -3.98 3.96
C THR A 138 29.10 -3.12 2.69
N GLY A 139 28.01 -2.44 2.33
CA GLY A 139 27.85 -1.71 1.08
C GLY A 139 27.74 -2.63 -0.15
N GLN A 140 27.54 -3.93 0.02
CA GLN A 140 27.47 -4.89 -1.08
C GLN A 140 26.04 -5.01 -1.62
N THR A 141 25.93 -5.04 -2.95
CA THR A 141 24.68 -5.35 -3.66
C THR A 141 24.82 -6.67 -4.40
N ILE A 142 23.86 -7.57 -4.23
CA ILE A 142 23.79 -8.84 -4.97
C ILE A 142 22.54 -8.89 -5.85
N LEU A 143 22.64 -9.60 -6.97
CA LEU A 143 21.50 -9.92 -7.84
C LEU A 143 20.72 -11.09 -7.23
N LEU A 144 19.40 -10.97 -7.13
CA LEU A 144 18.51 -12.03 -6.65
C LEU A 144 17.80 -12.76 -7.79
N SER A 145 17.44 -12.02 -8.84
CA SER A 145 16.67 -12.54 -9.98
C SER A 145 17.56 -13.23 -11.01
N HIS A 146 18.14 -14.36 -10.63
CA HIS A 146 18.95 -15.20 -11.51
C HIS A 146 18.51 -16.67 -11.49
N ASP A 147 18.84 -17.41 -12.54
CA ASP A 147 18.64 -18.85 -12.60
C ASP A 147 19.72 -19.63 -11.84
N ALA A 148 19.61 -20.96 -11.80
CA ALA A 148 20.56 -21.84 -11.13
C ALA A 148 22.00 -21.79 -11.71
N MET A 149 22.18 -21.24 -12.91
CA MET A 149 23.47 -21.04 -13.57
C MET A 149 23.98 -19.60 -13.40
N GLY A 150 23.24 -18.74 -12.69
CA GLY A 150 23.56 -17.34 -12.46
C GLY A 150 23.17 -16.41 -13.60
N ALA A 151 22.41 -16.87 -14.60
CA ALA A 151 21.93 -16.00 -15.65
C ALA A 151 20.78 -15.13 -15.13
N PRO A 152 20.80 -13.79 -15.36
CA PRO A 152 19.76 -12.90 -14.88
C PRO A 152 18.42 -13.16 -15.56
N SER A 153 17.32 -12.71 -14.94
CA SER A 153 16.00 -12.77 -15.54
C SER A 153 15.98 -12.04 -16.88
N SER A 154 15.49 -12.71 -17.91
CA SER A 154 15.28 -12.12 -19.25
C SER A 154 13.99 -11.29 -19.35
N LYS A 155 13.21 -11.21 -18.27
CA LYS A 155 11.93 -10.50 -18.18
C LYS A 155 11.96 -9.52 -17.02
N GLN A 156 11.07 -8.52 -17.10
CA GLN A 156 10.87 -7.55 -16.03
C GLN A 156 10.60 -8.29 -14.71
N VAL A 157 11.36 -7.93 -13.69
CA VAL A 157 11.10 -8.28 -12.30
C VAL A 157 10.32 -7.15 -11.67
N ARG A 158 9.27 -7.49 -10.92
CA ARG A 158 8.44 -6.53 -10.19
C ARG A 158 8.28 -7.03 -8.78
N ASN A 159 7.97 -6.06 -7.91
CA ASN A 159 7.68 -6.23 -6.49
C ASN A 159 8.77 -6.97 -5.72
N VAL A 160 9.10 -6.50 -4.54
CA VAL A 160 9.98 -7.22 -3.62
C VAL A 160 9.38 -7.13 -2.24
N ASP A 161 9.59 -8.19 -1.47
CA ASP A 161 9.34 -8.19 -0.04
C ASP A 161 10.48 -8.94 0.65
N ILE A 162 10.71 -8.63 1.93
CA ILE A 162 11.84 -9.15 2.71
C ILE A 162 11.38 -9.56 4.11
N ASP A 163 11.91 -10.65 4.63
CA ASP A 163 11.66 -11.06 6.01
C ASP A 163 12.35 -10.14 7.03
N ASP A 164 11.96 -10.22 8.31
CA ASP A 164 12.47 -9.34 9.36
C ASP A 164 13.99 -9.47 9.53
N ALA A 165 14.53 -10.67 9.28
CA ALA A 165 15.96 -10.98 9.36
C ALA A 165 16.77 -10.47 8.15
N GLY A 166 16.12 -10.24 7.00
CA GLY A 166 16.78 -9.86 5.76
C GLY A 166 17.46 -11.01 5.00
N ASP A 167 17.09 -12.25 5.29
CA ASP A 167 17.69 -13.48 4.75
C ASP A 167 16.81 -14.17 3.68
N THR A 168 15.53 -13.81 3.62
CA THR A 168 14.56 -14.30 2.65
C THR A 168 13.94 -13.13 1.89
N VAL A 169 13.93 -13.20 0.57
CA VAL A 169 13.36 -12.16 -0.30
C VAL A 169 12.43 -12.79 -1.32
N SER A 170 11.22 -12.27 -1.48
CA SER A 170 10.31 -12.63 -2.55
C SER A 170 10.37 -11.60 -3.68
N PHE A 171 10.04 -12.02 -4.89
CA PHE A 171 9.84 -11.14 -6.04
C PHE A 171 9.01 -11.84 -7.11
N ASP A 172 8.44 -11.08 -8.05
CA ASP A 172 7.71 -11.65 -9.18
C ASP A 172 8.36 -11.38 -10.53
N THR A 173 8.31 -12.37 -11.43
CA THR A 173 8.76 -12.19 -12.81
C THR A 173 8.11 -13.19 -13.75
N ALA A 174 7.94 -12.81 -15.01
CA ALA A 174 7.61 -13.73 -16.10
C ALA A 174 8.84 -14.52 -16.60
N GLY A 175 10.03 -14.22 -16.06
CA GLY A 175 11.25 -14.95 -16.36
C GLY A 175 11.19 -16.36 -15.78
N GLU A 176 11.79 -17.32 -16.47
CA GLU A 176 11.95 -18.68 -15.98
C GLU A 176 13.29 -18.79 -15.25
N LEU A 177 13.26 -18.77 -13.90
CA LEU A 177 14.46 -18.81 -13.06
C LEU A 177 14.75 -20.19 -12.47
N THR A 178 13.85 -21.15 -12.67
CA THR A 178 13.99 -22.51 -12.13
C THR A 178 13.66 -23.54 -13.20
N SER A 179 13.93 -24.82 -12.93
CA SER A 179 13.53 -25.92 -13.81
C SER A 179 12.01 -26.11 -13.90
N VAL A 180 11.25 -25.49 -12.99
CA VAL A 180 9.80 -25.46 -13.03
C VAL A 180 9.39 -24.33 -13.97
N THR A 181 8.86 -24.68 -15.13
CA THR A 181 8.41 -23.71 -16.12
C THR A 181 7.03 -23.17 -15.75
N GLY A 182 6.96 -21.87 -15.50
CA GLY A 182 5.73 -21.14 -15.25
C GLY A 182 4.81 -21.07 -16.49
N LYS A 183 3.56 -20.62 -16.30
CA LYS A 183 2.64 -20.29 -17.40
C LYS A 183 2.08 -18.89 -17.19
N GLY A 184 2.04 -18.06 -18.24
CA GLY A 184 1.35 -16.76 -18.21
C GLY A 184 2.25 -15.54 -17.91
N VAL A 185 1.69 -14.54 -17.22
CA VAL A 185 2.19 -13.15 -17.10
C VAL A 185 3.23 -12.91 -16.00
N GLY A 186 3.43 -13.84 -15.07
CA GLY A 186 4.38 -13.72 -13.96
C GLY A 186 4.23 -14.86 -12.94
N GLN A 187 5.32 -15.19 -12.25
CA GLN A 187 5.37 -16.15 -11.14
C GLN A 187 6.06 -15.50 -9.94
N VAL A 188 5.66 -15.91 -8.74
CA VAL A 188 6.30 -15.49 -7.49
C VAL A 188 7.47 -16.43 -7.22
N TYR A 189 8.63 -15.85 -6.98
CA TYR A 189 9.86 -16.53 -6.59
C TYR A 189 10.28 -16.08 -5.20
N VAL A 190 11.00 -16.96 -4.52
CA VAL A 190 11.67 -16.67 -3.24
C VAL A 190 13.15 -16.98 -3.41
N TRP A 191 13.98 -16.00 -3.06
CA TRP A 191 15.41 -16.16 -2.84
C TRP A 191 15.66 -16.41 -1.36
N ARG A 192 16.41 -17.47 -1.04
CA ARG A 192 16.84 -17.80 0.32
C ARG A 192 18.22 -18.43 0.27
N SER A 193 19.18 -17.88 1.01
CA SER A 193 20.55 -18.42 1.08
C SER A 193 21.20 -18.68 -0.30
N GLY A 194 21.05 -17.75 -1.25
CA GLY A 194 21.64 -17.85 -2.58
C GLY A 194 20.89 -18.75 -3.58
N THR A 195 19.75 -19.32 -3.19
CA THR A 195 18.94 -20.18 -4.05
C THR A 195 17.60 -19.52 -4.36
N VAL A 196 17.20 -19.54 -5.64
CA VAL A 196 15.88 -19.09 -6.10
C VAL A 196 14.96 -20.29 -6.27
N GLN A 197 13.74 -20.19 -5.74
CA GLN A 197 12.70 -21.21 -5.87
C GLN A 197 11.37 -20.56 -6.27
N MET A 198 10.57 -21.25 -7.09
CA MET A 198 9.22 -20.80 -7.42
C MET A 198 8.28 -21.07 -6.24
N ALA A 199 7.58 -20.04 -5.78
CA ALA A 199 6.62 -20.12 -4.70
C ALA A 199 5.17 -20.26 -5.19
N SER A 200 4.84 -19.73 -6.36
CA SER A 200 3.48 -19.82 -6.92
C SER A 200 3.17 -21.18 -7.56
N VAL A 201 3.30 -22.25 -6.78
CA VAL A 201 3.03 -23.64 -7.20
C VAL A 201 2.12 -24.34 -6.21
N ASP A 202 1.45 -25.40 -6.67
CA ASP A 202 0.64 -26.26 -5.81
C ASP A 202 1.54 -27.14 -4.88
N PRO A 203 0.96 -27.93 -3.95
CA PRO A 203 1.74 -28.82 -3.07
C PRO A 203 2.54 -29.90 -3.79
N THR A 204 2.24 -30.19 -5.07
CA THR A 204 2.98 -31.16 -5.89
C THR A 204 4.12 -30.51 -6.67
N GLY A 205 4.25 -29.18 -6.60
CA GLY A 205 5.21 -28.41 -7.40
C GLY A 205 4.72 -28.14 -8.83
N THR A 206 3.45 -28.41 -9.13
CA THR A 206 2.86 -28.11 -10.43
C THR A 206 2.43 -26.64 -10.49
N VAL A 207 2.72 -25.98 -11.61
CA VAL A 207 2.33 -24.60 -11.85
C VAL A 207 0.89 -24.52 -12.35
N GLY A 208 0.11 -23.62 -11.74
CA GLY A 208 -1.10 -23.07 -12.32
C GLY A 208 -0.84 -22.29 -13.63
N GLY A 209 -1.83 -22.13 -14.50
CA GLY A 209 -1.71 -21.18 -15.61
C GLY A 209 -2.99 -20.42 -15.92
N THR A 210 -2.89 -19.09 -16.00
CA THR A 210 -2.93 -18.28 -17.26
C THR A 210 -3.20 -16.80 -16.99
N MET A 211 -3.53 -16.41 -15.76
CA MET A 211 -3.76 -15.01 -15.37
C MET A 211 -3.08 -14.72 -14.02
N GLY A 212 -2.60 -13.48 -13.84
CA GLY A 212 -1.54 -13.01 -12.92
C GLY A 212 -1.42 -13.68 -11.54
N THR A 213 -0.16 -13.85 -11.12
CA THR A 213 0.17 -13.83 -9.70
C THR A 213 0.42 -12.39 -9.28
N GLU A 214 -0.14 -11.98 -8.16
CA GLU A 214 0.13 -10.69 -7.53
C GLU A 214 1.06 -10.89 -6.33
N GLU A 215 1.73 -9.80 -5.93
CA GLU A 215 2.75 -9.64 -4.89
C GLU A 215 3.00 -10.87 -3.99
N GLY A 216 4.23 -11.39 -4.02
CA GLY A 216 4.69 -12.37 -3.05
C GLY A 216 5.02 -11.67 -1.74
N LEU A 217 4.19 -11.83 -0.72
CA LEU A 217 4.37 -11.22 0.60
C LEU A 217 4.91 -12.25 1.58
N LEU A 218 6.00 -11.94 2.27
CA LEU A 218 6.65 -12.84 3.22
C LEU A 218 6.05 -12.66 4.62
N SER A 219 6.03 -13.76 5.38
CA SER A 219 5.86 -13.67 6.83
C SER A 219 7.12 -13.08 7.47
N PRO A 220 7.01 -12.46 8.65
CA PRO A 220 8.14 -11.93 9.40
C PRO A 220 9.34 -12.88 9.54
N ASP A 221 9.10 -14.18 9.76
CA ASP A 221 10.16 -15.20 9.87
C ASP A 221 10.63 -15.80 8.53
N GLY A 222 10.08 -15.31 7.41
CA GLY A 222 10.40 -15.75 6.06
C GLY A 222 9.99 -17.18 5.74
N ARG A 223 9.15 -17.85 6.55
CA ARG A 223 8.72 -19.24 6.30
C ARG A 223 7.47 -19.36 5.46
N ILE A 224 6.66 -18.32 5.38
CA ILE A 224 5.43 -18.30 4.61
C ILE A 224 5.56 -17.23 3.55
N VAL A 225 5.15 -17.56 2.32
CA VAL A 225 4.93 -16.57 1.27
C VAL A 225 3.47 -16.63 0.85
N ALA A 226 2.76 -15.52 1.00
CA ALA A 226 1.42 -15.35 0.51
C ALA A 226 1.42 -14.67 -0.86
N PHE A 227 0.47 -15.04 -1.71
CA PHE A 227 0.31 -14.47 -3.03
C PHE A 227 -1.12 -14.69 -3.52
N THR A 228 -1.52 -13.96 -4.54
CA THR A 228 -2.84 -14.12 -5.15
C THR A 228 -2.71 -14.78 -6.52
N SER A 229 -3.61 -15.69 -6.89
CA SER A 229 -3.58 -16.35 -8.21
C SER A 229 -4.98 -16.70 -8.73
N PHE A 230 -5.16 -16.66 -10.05
CA PHE A 230 -6.34 -17.22 -10.75
C PHE A 230 -6.32 -18.75 -10.82
N ASP A 231 -5.19 -19.37 -10.50
CA ASP A 231 -5.00 -20.80 -10.64
C ASP A 231 -5.47 -21.57 -9.41
N GLN A 232 -5.76 -22.86 -9.61
CA GLN A 232 -6.08 -23.76 -8.53
C GLN A 232 -4.77 -24.31 -7.94
N LEU A 233 -4.25 -23.67 -6.88
CA LEU A 233 -2.97 -24.03 -6.27
C LEU A 233 -3.11 -24.74 -4.92
N SER A 234 -4.31 -25.20 -4.60
CA SER A 234 -4.59 -26.09 -3.47
C SER A 234 -5.60 -27.16 -3.89
N ALA A 235 -5.71 -28.26 -3.15
CA ALA A 235 -6.63 -29.34 -3.52
C ALA A 235 -8.12 -28.97 -3.35
N SER A 236 -8.43 -28.11 -2.38
CA SER A 236 -9.79 -27.69 -2.02
C SER A 236 -9.71 -26.43 -1.18
N PRO A 237 -10.73 -25.54 -1.22
CA PRO A 237 -11.89 -25.57 -2.12
C PRO A 237 -11.52 -25.17 -3.56
N ALA A 238 -12.43 -25.40 -4.51
CA ALA A 238 -12.27 -24.95 -5.88
C ALA A 238 -12.29 -23.41 -5.96
N ASN A 239 -11.43 -22.82 -6.78
CA ASN A 239 -11.20 -21.37 -6.87
C ASN A 239 -12.28 -20.62 -7.67
N GLY A 240 -13.17 -21.33 -8.35
CA GLY A 240 -14.25 -20.75 -9.15
C GLY A 240 -13.78 -19.86 -10.30
N SER A 241 -12.54 -20.03 -10.77
CA SER A 241 -11.90 -19.15 -11.78
C SER A 241 -11.85 -17.67 -11.36
N ARG A 242 -11.69 -17.42 -10.05
CA ARG A 242 -11.47 -16.10 -9.44
C ARG A 242 -10.03 -15.95 -8.98
N LEU A 243 -9.58 -14.72 -8.77
CA LEU A 243 -8.37 -14.47 -7.99
C LEU A 243 -8.63 -14.94 -6.56
N GLN A 244 -7.78 -15.85 -6.10
CA GLN A 244 -7.81 -16.34 -4.73
C GLN A 244 -6.45 -16.13 -4.08
N SER A 245 -6.48 -15.84 -2.79
CA SER A 245 -5.29 -15.70 -1.94
C SER A 245 -4.80 -17.07 -1.51
N TYR A 246 -3.50 -17.29 -1.59
CA TYR A 246 -2.81 -18.52 -1.21
C TYR A 246 -1.65 -18.22 -0.25
N ALA A 247 -1.35 -19.17 0.64
CA ALA A 247 -0.14 -19.19 1.45
C ALA A 247 0.67 -20.44 1.08
N ARG A 248 1.96 -20.27 0.83
CA ARG A 248 2.91 -21.37 0.70
C ARG A 248 3.86 -21.40 1.89
N TYR A 249 3.89 -22.54 2.56
CA TYR A 249 4.76 -22.83 3.69
C TYR A 249 6.07 -23.42 3.15
N LEU A 250 7.14 -22.62 3.11
CA LEU A 250 8.39 -22.93 2.43
C LEU A 250 9.09 -24.17 3.01
N ASP A 251 9.04 -24.36 4.33
CA ASP A 251 9.69 -25.50 4.99
C ASP A 251 9.00 -26.84 4.67
N SER A 252 7.69 -26.83 4.40
CA SER A 252 6.92 -28.05 4.09
C SER A 252 6.61 -28.23 2.60
N GLY A 253 6.73 -27.17 1.80
CA GLY A 253 6.29 -27.13 0.40
C GLY A 253 4.76 -27.14 0.22
N THR A 254 3.99 -26.97 1.30
CA THR A 254 2.52 -26.98 1.25
C THR A 254 1.97 -25.64 0.81
N THR A 255 1.02 -25.66 -0.12
CA THR A 255 0.24 -24.48 -0.55
C THR A 255 -1.23 -24.66 -0.15
N VAL A 256 -1.81 -23.65 0.51
CA VAL A 256 -3.22 -23.63 0.96
C VAL A 256 -3.91 -22.35 0.53
N MET A 257 -5.22 -22.42 0.29
CA MET A 257 -6.03 -21.24 -0.01
C MET A 257 -6.39 -20.50 1.28
N ILE A 258 -6.10 -19.20 1.33
CA ILE A 258 -6.40 -18.30 2.45
C ILE A 258 -7.82 -17.73 2.31
N SER A 259 -8.28 -17.45 1.09
CA SER A 259 -9.59 -16.84 0.84
C SER A 259 -10.71 -17.90 0.83
N THR A 260 -10.91 -18.58 1.95
CA THR A 260 -11.96 -19.59 2.15
C THR A 260 -12.94 -19.22 3.26
N SER A 261 -14.16 -19.77 3.20
CA SER A 261 -15.14 -19.65 4.28
C SER A 261 -14.58 -20.18 5.61
N PRO A 262 -15.11 -19.76 6.78
CA PRO A 262 -14.54 -20.17 8.07
C PRO A 262 -14.55 -21.68 8.34
N ASP A 263 -15.45 -22.43 7.68
CA ASP A 263 -15.50 -23.89 7.72
C ASP A 263 -14.59 -24.58 6.66
N GLY A 264 -13.88 -23.80 5.85
CA GLY A 264 -13.01 -24.25 4.77
C GLY A 264 -13.73 -24.90 3.58
N SER A 265 -15.07 -24.86 3.54
CA SER A 265 -15.85 -25.61 2.56
C SER A 265 -15.95 -24.93 1.19
N ALA A 266 -15.81 -23.61 1.13
CA ALA A 266 -15.92 -22.81 -0.09
C ALA A 266 -14.82 -21.75 -0.18
N SER A 267 -14.42 -21.40 -1.40
CA SER A 267 -13.58 -20.22 -1.67
C SER A 267 -14.43 -18.94 -1.67
N ALA A 268 -13.79 -17.78 -1.55
CA ALA A 268 -14.45 -16.49 -1.73
C ALA A 268 -15.18 -16.44 -3.08
N ASP A 269 -16.43 -16.00 -3.09
CA ASP A 269 -17.27 -15.95 -4.29
C ASP A 269 -16.98 -14.74 -5.22
N LYS A 270 -16.00 -13.93 -4.82
CA LYS A 270 -15.41 -12.80 -5.55
C LYS A 270 -13.89 -12.92 -5.55
N ASP A 271 -13.24 -12.03 -6.29
CA ASP A 271 -11.79 -11.90 -6.25
C ASP A 271 -11.35 -11.52 -4.83
N ALA A 272 -10.31 -12.18 -4.34
CA ALA A 272 -9.77 -12.00 -2.99
C ALA A 272 -8.26 -11.87 -3.05
N LEU A 273 -7.77 -10.70 -2.65
CA LEU A 273 -6.37 -10.31 -2.70
C LEU A 273 -5.75 -10.37 -1.30
N VAL A 274 -4.57 -10.97 -1.16
CA VAL A 274 -3.82 -10.91 0.10
C VAL A 274 -2.98 -9.64 0.15
N SER A 275 -2.92 -8.99 1.31
CA SER A 275 -2.11 -7.78 1.54
C SER A 275 -1.14 -7.91 2.71
N ALA A 276 -1.20 -9.00 3.49
CA ALA A 276 -0.18 -9.37 4.47
C ALA A 276 -0.34 -10.82 4.92
N VAL A 277 0.73 -11.41 5.46
CA VAL A 277 0.73 -12.73 6.12
C VAL A 277 1.67 -12.72 7.33
N LEU A 278 1.29 -13.40 8.41
CA LEU A 278 2.06 -13.55 9.65
C LEU A 278 2.57 -14.98 9.81
N ASP A 279 3.52 -15.19 10.73
CA ASP A 279 4.18 -16.48 10.98
C ASP A 279 3.21 -17.60 11.41
N ASP A 280 2.10 -17.25 12.04
CA ASP A 280 1.04 -18.19 12.45
C ASP A 280 0.07 -18.53 11.30
N GLY A 281 0.27 -17.94 10.12
CA GLY A 281 -0.59 -18.07 8.95
C GLY A 281 -1.83 -17.18 8.98
N THR A 282 -1.94 -16.24 9.93
CA THR A 282 -2.90 -15.14 9.87
C THR A 282 -2.57 -14.24 8.68
N ALA A 283 -3.60 -13.70 8.02
CA ALA A 283 -3.44 -12.89 6.83
C ALA A 283 -4.48 -11.77 6.75
N LEU A 284 -4.11 -10.69 6.07
CA LEU A 284 -5.05 -9.65 5.65
C LEU A 284 -5.53 -9.94 4.22
N VAL A 285 -6.85 -9.96 4.02
CA VAL A 285 -7.46 -10.28 2.73
C VAL A 285 -8.47 -9.19 2.35
N SER A 286 -8.31 -8.61 1.17
CA SER A 286 -9.21 -7.64 0.57
C SER A 286 -10.16 -8.30 -0.41
N THR A 287 -11.47 -8.21 -0.19
CA THR A 287 -12.47 -8.79 -1.08
C THR A 287 -13.86 -8.15 -0.92
N SER A 288 -14.70 -8.27 -1.94
CA SER A 288 -16.15 -8.00 -1.86
C SER A 288 -16.98 -9.27 -1.62
N ALA A 289 -16.33 -10.42 -1.37
CA ALA A 289 -16.99 -11.71 -1.18
C ALA A 289 -17.81 -11.74 0.11
N ALA A 290 -19.05 -12.23 0.02
CA ALA A 290 -19.97 -12.30 1.16
C ALA A 290 -19.86 -13.59 1.95
N ASN A 291 -19.29 -14.64 1.34
CA ASN A 291 -19.16 -15.95 1.95
C ASN A 291 -17.84 -16.15 2.71
N LEU A 292 -16.91 -15.20 2.65
CA LEU A 292 -15.65 -15.24 3.41
C LEU A 292 -15.91 -15.08 4.92
N ALA A 293 -16.95 -14.35 5.29
CA ALA A 293 -17.45 -14.21 6.65
C ALA A 293 -18.99 -14.19 6.63
N PRO A 294 -19.65 -15.37 6.77
CA PRO A 294 -21.11 -15.47 6.74
C PRO A 294 -21.78 -14.69 7.87
N GLY A 295 -22.95 -14.11 7.58
CA GLY A 295 -23.75 -13.36 8.57
C GLY A 295 -23.47 -11.86 8.62
N LEU A 296 -22.57 -11.36 7.76
CA LEU A 296 -22.32 -9.93 7.60
C LEU A 296 -23.37 -9.26 6.69
N THR A 297 -23.60 -7.97 6.94
CA THR A 297 -24.34 -7.07 6.05
C THR A 297 -23.34 -6.29 5.21
N LEU A 298 -23.11 -6.73 3.98
CA LEU A 298 -22.11 -6.15 3.09
C LEU A 298 -22.76 -5.34 1.97
N ASP A 299 -22.08 -4.29 1.53
CA ASP A 299 -22.33 -3.67 0.22
C ASP A 299 -21.38 -4.31 -0.81
N PRO A 300 -21.90 -5.14 -1.74
CA PRO A 300 -21.07 -5.88 -2.68
C PRO A 300 -20.42 -4.99 -3.75
N ALA A 301 -20.72 -3.69 -3.77
CA ALA A 301 -20.07 -2.72 -4.65
C ALA A 301 -18.65 -2.36 -4.19
N PHE A 302 -18.30 -2.63 -2.93
CA PHE A 302 -17.05 -2.17 -2.32
C PHE A 302 -16.20 -3.34 -1.82
N THR A 303 -14.89 -3.23 -2.04
CA THR A 303 -13.88 -4.14 -1.50
C THR A 303 -13.63 -3.83 -0.03
N GLN A 304 -13.70 -4.86 0.82
CA GLN A 304 -13.54 -4.75 2.26
C GLN A 304 -12.30 -5.51 2.73
N LEU A 305 -11.72 -5.09 3.85
CA LEU A 305 -10.56 -5.72 4.46
C LEU A 305 -10.98 -6.72 5.52
N TYR A 306 -10.40 -7.91 5.51
CA TYR A 306 -10.66 -8.99 6.46
C TYR A 306 -9.37 -9.44 7.12
N HIS A 307 -9.45 -9.70 8.42
CA HIS A 307 -8.44 -10.42 9.18
C HIS A 307 -8.80 -11.91 9.18
N VAL A 308 -7.99 -12.73 8.53
CA VAL A 308 -8.23 -14.17 8.34
C VAL A 308 -7.19 -14.96 9.13
N SER A 309 -7.61 -15.67 10.17
CA SER A 309 -6.73 -16.50 11.01
C SER A 309 -7.04 -17.99 10.83
N GLY A 310 -6.05 -18.83 11.14
CA GLY A 310 -6.19 -20.29 11.02
C GLY A 310 -6.17 -20.77 9.57
N ALA A 311 -5.46 -20.07 8.68
CA ALA A 311 -5.22 -20.55 7.32
C ALA A 311 -4.15 -21.66 7.26
N ALA A 312 -3.40 -21.87 8.34
CA ALA A 312 -2.38 -22.89 8.42
C ALA A 312 -2.92 -24.32 8.23
N PRO A 313 -2.18 -25.21 7.52
CA PRO A 313 -2.55 -26.61 7.36
C PRO A 313 -2.83 -27.28 8.71
N GLY A 314 -4.03 -27.87 8.84
CA GLY A 314 -4.42 -28.58 10.06
C GLY A 314 -4.89 -27.67 11.22
N SER A 315 -5.06 -26.36 10.99
CA SER A 315 -5.65 -25.47 11.98
C SER A 315 -7.06 -25.96 12.38
N PRO A 316 -7.36 -26.16 13.68
CA PRO A 316 -8.66 -26.65 14.13
C PRO A 316 -9.76 -25.58 14.06
N THR A 317 -9.38 -24.30 13.96
CA THR A 317 -10.29 -23.15 13.99
C THR A 317 -9.82 -22.11 12.99
N ARG A 318 -10.72 -21.68 12.11
CA ARG A 318 -10.50 -20.60 11.15
C ARG A 318 -11.52 -19.51 11.40
N THR A 319 -11.07 -18.26 11.36
CA THR A 319 -11.92 -17.08 11.59
C THR A 319 -11.65 -16.04 10.52
N SER A 320 -12.71 -15.37 10.08
CA SER A 320 -12.65 -14.22 9.17
C SER A 320 -13.38 -13.06 9.83
N ILE A 321 -12.65 -12.03 10.23
CA ILE A 321 -13.19 -10.85 10.90
C ILE A 321 -13.16 -9.69 9.91
N LEU A 322 -14.29 -9.03 9.70
CA LEU A 322 -14.37 -7.82 8.90
C LEU A 322 -13.68 -6.67 9.65
N ILE A 323 -12.65 -6.07 9.07
CA ILE A 323 -11.94 -4.91 9.62
C ILE A 323 -12.67 -3.61 9.24
N THR A 324 -13.03 -3.44 7.98
CA THR A 324 -13.67 -2.22 7.45
C THR A 324 -15.17 -2.19 7.73
N HIS A 325 -15.54 -2.38 9.00
CA HIS A 325 -16.92 -2.32 9.46
C HIS A 325 -17.32 -0.91 9.90
N THR A 326 -18.61 -0.61 9.88
CA THR A 326 -19.11 0.67 10.39
C THR A 326 -18.89 0.79 11.90
N ALA A 327 -18.73 2.01 12.40
CA ALA A 327 -18.61 2.25 13.85
C ALA A 327 -19.84 1.83 14.65
N ALA A 328 -21.01 1.75 14.00
CA ALA A 328 -22.26 1.35 14.63
C ALA A 328 -22.40 -0.18 14.78
N SER A 329 -21.65 -0.95 13.98
CA SER A 329 -21.82 -2.41 13.90
C SER A 329 -20.59 -3.08 13.31
N ALA A 330 -19.98 -3.99 14.09
CA ALA A 330 -18.88 -4.85 13.64
C ALA A 330 -19.28 -5.85 12.54
N THR A 331 -20.58 -6.01 12.26
CA THR A 331 -21.08 -6.94 11.25
C THR A 331 -21.62 -6.26 10.00
N THR A 332 -21.42 -4.94 9.87
CA THR A 332 -21.90 -4.15 8.72
C THR A 332 -20.72 -3.47 8.06
N SER A 333 -20.54 -3.66 6.76
CA SER A 333 -19.41 -3.04 6.05
C SER A 333 -19.56 -1.54 5.91
N SER A 334 -18.41 -0.87 5.84
CA SER A 334 -18.31 0.49 5.36
C SER A 334 -18.74 0.62 3.89
N ARG A 335 -18.95 1.86 3.44
CA ARG A 335 -19.41 2.19 2.07
C ARG A 335 -18.32 2.80 1.20
N ALA A 336 -17.12 2.24 1.26
CA ALA A 336 -16.03 2.57 0.35
C ALA A 336 -15.06 1.40 0.20
N ASP A 337 -14.26 1.44 -0.85
CA ASP A 337 -13.14 0.52 -1.03
C ASP A 337 -12.04 0.82 0.01
N VAL A 338 -11.43 -0.26 0.51
CA VAL A 338 -10.11 -0.20 1.16
C VAL A 338 -9.01 0.01 0.10
N GLY A 339 -7.99 0.81 0.45
CA GLY A 339 -6.78 0.97 -0.33
C GLY A 339 -5.67 0.02 0.13
N SER A 340 -4.51 0.59 0.43
CA SER A 340 -3.36 -0.10 1.03
C SER A 340 -3.61 -0.46 2.49
N SER A 341 -2.92 -1.50 2.96
CA SER A 341 -2.99 -1.97 4.35
C SER A 341 -1.68 -2.62 4.76
N GLY A 342 -1.34 -2.54 6.05
CA GLY A 342 -0.22 -3.26 6.66
C GLY A 342 -0.56 -3.74 8.07
N ILE A 343 0.26 -4.64 8.59
CA ILE A 343 0.12 -5.24 9.92
C ILE A 343 1.49 -5.40 10.56
N SER A 344 1.58 -5.21 11.88
CA SER A 344 2.80 -5.51 12.65
C SER A 344 3.08 -7.02 12.69
N SER A 345 4.34 -7.41 12.88
CA SER A 345 4.76 -8.82 12.91
C SER A 345 4.09 -9.63 14.02
N ASP A 346 3.73 -8.99 15.12
CA ASP A 346 2.99 -9.61 16.23
C ASP A 346 1.46 -9.67 16.00
N GLY A 347 0.98 -9.11 14.89
CA GLY A 347 -0.41 -9.07 14.51
C GLY A 347 -1.28 -8.12 15.32
N THR A 348 -0.72 -7.33 16.24
CA THR A 348 -1.50 -6.51 17.19
C THR A 348 -1.93 -5.15 16.63
N TYR A 349 -1.34 -4.72 15.51
CA TYR A 349 -1.59 -3.40 14.96
C TYR A 349 -1.78 -3.46 13.46
N VAL A 350 -2.98 -3.12 12.97
CA VAL A 350 -3.30 -3.04 11.54
C VAL A 350 -3.55 -1.59 11.17
N VAL A 351 -2.95 -1.13 10.07
CA VAL A 351 -3.16 0.20 9.50
C VAL A 351 -3.63 0.06 8.07
N PHE A 352 -4.57 0.89 7.63
CA PHE A 352 -5.08 0.88 6.27
C PHE A 352 -5.59 2.25 5.85
N ASP A 353 -5.68 2.50 4.53
CA ASP A 353 -6.39 3.67 4.01
C ASP A 353 -7.77 3.33 3.47
N SER A 354 -8.70 4.27 3.61
CA SER A 354 -10.05 4.15 3.06
C SER A 354 -10.70 5.51 2.81
N ARG A 355 -11.61 5.57 1.84
CA ARG A 355 -12.50 6.73 1.61
C ARG A 355 -13.79 6.67 2.42
N ALA A 356 -13.98 5.62 3.22
CA ALA A 356 -15.18 5.45 4.00
C ALA A 356 -15.32 6.58 5.02
N VAL A 357 -16.55 7.03 5.25
CA VAL A 357 -16.86 8.12 6.19
C VAL A 357 -17.57 7.62 7.44
N ASP A 358 -17.79 6.31 7.55
CA ASP A 358 -18.62 5.64 8.56
C ASP A 358 -17.85 4.59 9.39
N LEU A 359 -16.52 4.51 9.22
CA LEU A 359 -15.64 3.62 9.99
C LEU A 359 -15.51 4.03 11.47
N THR A 360 -15.72 5.30 11.81
CA THR A 360 -15.57 5.83 13.18
C THR A 360 -16.85 6.49 13.69
N THR A 361 -17.02 6.56 15.02
CA THR A 361 -18.24 7.06 15.68
C THR A 361 -18.49 8.55 15.43
N SER A 362 -17.46 9.28 15.04
CA SER A 362 -17.60 10.61 14.47
C SER A 362 -17.39 10.50 12.97
N PRO A 363 -18.46 10.39 12.15
CA PRO A 363 -18.32 10.33 10.71
C PRO A 363 -17.68 11.61 10.22
N ARG A 364 -16.44 11.51 9.74
CA ARG A 364 -15.62 12.65 9.36
C ARG A 364 -14.86 12.24 8.11
N GLY A 365 -15.00 13.03 7.05
CA GLY A 365 -14.37 12.77 5.78
C GLY A 365 -14.97 13.65 4.70
N THR A 366 -14.22 13.87 3.63
CA THR A 366 -14.62 14.60 2.41
C THR A 366 -14.89 13.65 1.25
N GLY A 367 -14.66 12.35 1.44
CA GLY A 367 -14.57 11.34 0.36
C GLY A 367 -13.14 11.11 -0.14
N ASP A 368 -12.15 11.83 0.41
CA ASP A 368 -10.73 11.56 0.17
C ASP A 368 -10.22 10.39 1.03
N PRO A 369 -9.17 9.68 0.60
CA PRO A 369 -8.54 8.61 1.40
C PRO A 369 -7.97 9.14 2.72
N GLU A 370 -8.27 8.44 3.81
CA GLU A 370 -7.77 8.71 5.15
C GLU A 370 -7.14 7.45 5.74
N ILE A 371 -6.23 7.63 6.70
CA ILE A 371 -5.57 6.55 7.41
C ILE A 371 -6.39 6.15 8.62
N TYR A 372 -6.55 4.85 8.80
CA TYR A 372 -7.23 4.21 9.91
C TYR A 372 -6.35 3.13 10.53
N SER A 373 -6.57 2.86 11.80
CA SER A 373 -6.02 1.69 12.49
C SER A 373 -7.14 0.77 12.98
N TRP A 374 -6.85 -0.52 13.09
CA TRP A 374 -7.72 -1.50 13.71
C TRP A 374 -6.96 -2.28 14.78
N ASP A 375 -7.55 -2.35 15.97
CA ASP A 375 -7.04 -3.14 17.10
C ASP A 375 -7.74 -4.50 17.11
N PRO A 376 -7.03 -5.61 16.81
CA PRO A 376 -7.61 -6.95 16.79
C PRO A 376 -8.14 -7.42 18.15
N SER A 377 -7.63 -6.88 19.26
CA SER A 377 -8.00 -7.30 20.61
C SER A 377 -9.36 -6.73 21.04
N THR A 378 -9.72 -5.54 20.54
CA THR A 378 -10.98 -4.85 20.85
C THR A 378 -11.95 -4.82 19.68
N GLY A 379 -11.46 -5.04 18.45
CA GLY A 379 -12.20 -4.86 17.21
C GLY A 379 -12.50 -3.40 16.88
N VAL A 380 -11.84 -2.43 17.53
CA VAL A 380 -12.12 -1.01 17.33
C VAL A 380 -11.33 -0.47 16.14
N VAL A 381 -12.01 0.28 15.27
CA VAL A 381 -11.39 1.08 14.21
C VAL A 381 -11.23 2.52 14.69
N SER A 382 -10.01 3.05 14.58
CA SER A 382 -9.67 4.44 14.92
C SER A 382 -9.25 5.21 13.67
N GLY A 383 -9.60 6.49 13.61
CA GLY A 383 -9.17 7.38 12.54
C GLY A 383 -7.85 8.05 12.93
N GLU A 384 -6.84 7.91 12.09
CA GLU A 384 -5.47 8.32 12.39
C GLU A 384 -5.09 9.66 11.76
N SER A 385 -5.45 9.91 10.49
CA SER A 385 -5.09 11.16 9.79
C SER A 385 -6.07 12.30 10.09
N VAL A 386 -5.73 13.21 11.00
CA VAL A 386 -6.55 14.38 11.35
C VAL A 386 -6.01 15.70 10.78
N ASP A 387 -6.89 16.67 10.52
CA ASP A 387 -6.48 18.02 10.08
C ASP A 387 -5.74 18.74 11.23
N VAL A 388 -4.57 19.35 10.93
CA VAL A 388 -3.82 20.20 11.87
C VAL A 388 -4.70 21.30 12.45
N SER A 389 -5.50 21.94 11.60
CA SER A 389 -6.35 23.09 11.94
C SER A 389 -7.61 22.70 12.72
N ASP A 390 -8.06 21.46 12.59
CA ASP A 390 -9.17 20.87 13.35
C ASP A 390 -8.86 19.41 13.71
N PRO A 391 -8.09 19.16 14.78
CA PRO A 391 -7.69 17.80 15.19
C PRO A 391 -8.86 16.91 15.62
N GLY A 392 -10.07 17.45 15.73
CA GLY A 392 -11.24 16.59 15.87
C GLY A 392 -11.53 15.84 14.59
N ARG A 393 -11.15 16.36 13.41
CA ARG A 393 -11.63 15.94 12.10
C ARG A 393 -10.58 15.22 11.28
N LEU A 394 -10.97 14.13 10.62
CA LEU A 394 -10.15 13.55 9.56
C LEU A 394 -9.87 14.57 8.47
N SER A 395 -8.68 14.51 7.90
CA SER A 395 -8.10 15.61 7.17
C SER A 395 -8.90 16.04 5.94
N GLY A 396 -9.52 15.07 5.26
CA GLY A 396 -10.11 15.24 3.95
C GLY A 396 -9.10 15.62 2.87
N ARG A 397 -7.84 15.19 3.01
CA ARG A 397 -6.71 15.70 2.22
C ARG A 397 -5.92 14.63 1.47
N GLY A 398 -6.32 13.36 1.59
CA GLY A 398 -5.79 12.26 0.79
C GLY A 398 -4.45 11.73 1.29
N ALA A 399 -4.49 10.54 1.89
CA ALA A 399 -3.34 9.78 2.35
C ALA A 399 -3.49 8.28 2.01
N GLY A 400 -2.39 7.57 1.78
CA GLY A 400 -2.39 6.13 1.47
C GLY A 400 -0.98 5.56 1.38
N ASP A 401 -0.82 4.39 0.74
CA ASP A 401 0.46 3.68 0.62
C ASP A 401 1.14 3.46 1.99
N VAL A 402 0.39 2.80 2.87
CA VAL A 402 0.80 2.60 4.27
C VAL A 402 1.82 1.48 4.41
N SER A 403 2.80 1.68 5.28
CA SER A 403 3.77 0.66 5.70
C SER A 403 3.87 0.65 7.22
N VAL A 404 3.71 -0.51 7.85
CA VAL A 404 3.74 -0.67 9.31
C VAL A 404 5.11 -1.20 9.72
N ALA A 405 5.70 -0.63 10.77
CA ALA A 405 6.94 -1.17 11.33
C ALA A 405 6.71 -2.58 11.90
N PRO A 406 7.62 -3.53 11.70
CA PRO A 406 7.49 -4.91 12.18
C PRO A 406 7.16 -5.03 13.68
N ASP A 407 7.80 -4.21 14.52
CA ASP A 407 7.58 -4.21 15.97
C ASP A 407 6.31 -3.47 16.42
N GLY A 408 5.46 -3.04 15.47
CA GLY A 408 4.27 -2.24 15.76
C GLY A 408 4.58 -0.88 16.36
N SER A 409 5.85 -0.45 16.32
CA SER A 409 6.23 0.84 16.90
C SER A 409 5.47 1.95 16.23
N GLY A 410 5.26 1.87 14.91
CA GLY A 410 4.73 2.96 14.09
C GLY A 410 4.37 2.57 12.65
N TYR A 411 4.09 3.59 11.82
CA TYR A 411 3.85 3.41 10.39
C TYR A 411 4.26 4.63 9.56
N ALA A 412 4.56 4.38 8.29
CA ALA A 412 4.77 5.37 7.26
C ALA A 412 3.58 5.41 6.28
N PHE A 413 3.33 6.57 5.67
CA PHE A 413 2.31 6.72 4.64
C PHE A 413 2.64 7.87 3.70
N THR A 414 2.03 7.88 2.52
CA THR A 414 2.09 9.00 1.57
C THR A 414 0.93 9.96 1.75
N ALA A 415 1.17 11.27 1.61
CA ALA A 415 0.11 12.27 1.58
C ALA A 415 0.31 13.32 0.48
N ARG A 416 -0.82 13.93 0.09
CA ARG A 416 -0.87 14.93 -0.98
C ARG A 416 -0.88 16.37 -0.48
N THR A 417 -0.95 16.58 0.83
CA THR A 417 -1.00 17.93 1.42
C THR A 417 -0.16 18.01 2.68
N ASP A 418 0.24 19.24 2.99
CA ASP A 418 0.64 19.62 4.32
C ASP A 418 -0.57 19.63 5.27
N GLY A 419 -0.31 19.66 6.58
CA GLY A 419 -1.38 19.88 7.55
C GLY A 419 -2.09 18.63 8.08
N LEU A 420 -1.47 17.45 7.98
CA LEU A 420 -1.92 16.27 8.70
C LEU A 420 -1.30 16.22 10.10
N VAL A 421 -2.06 15.74 11.08
CA VAL A 421 -1.53 15.26 12.35
C VAL A 421 -2.13 13.91 12.61
N THR A 422 -1.43 13.11 13.40
CA THR A 422 -1.96 11.87 13.91
C THR A 422 -2.24 11.96 15.40
N VAL A 423 -3.25 11.23 15.85
CA VAL A 423 -3.64 11.18 17.27
C VAL A 423 -2.50 10.52 18.08
N PRO A 424 -2.29 10.90 19.36
CA PRO A 424 -1.04 10.62 20.08
C PRO A 424 -1.06 9.15 20.56
N THR A 425 -0.18 8.19 20.20
CA THR A 425 1.27 8.09 19.86
C THR A 425 1.58 6.60 19.48
N PRO A 426 2.77 6.12 19.02
CA PRO A 426 3.98 6.66 18.33
C PRO A 426 4.41 5.81 17.08
N PRO A 427 5.68 5.95 16.58
CA PRO A 427 6.10 6.97 15.63
C PRO A 427 5.33 6.90 14.31
N ILE A 428 5.05 8.06 13.75
CA ILE A 428 4.32 8.15 12.49
C ILE A 428 5.14 9.01 11.54
N VAL A 429 5.48 8.43 10.39
CA VAL A 429 6.31 9.07 9.38
C VAL A 429 5.47 9.39 8.15
N LEU A 430 5.68 10.58 7.61
CA LEU A 430 5.13 10.99 6.33
C LEU A 430 6.20 10.86 5.25
N VAL A 431 5.85 10.14 4.19
CA VAL A 431 6.53 10.15 2.90
C VAL A 431 5.74 11.07 1.97
N TRP A 432 6.41 11.89 1.18
CA TRP A 432 5.75 12.97 0.46
C TRP A 432 5.51 12.68 -1.03
N GLN A 433 4.30 12.97 -1.52
CA GLN A 433 3.92 12.86 -2.93
C GLN A 433 3.56 14.23 -3.54
N VAL A 434 4.12 14.57 -4.71
CA VAL A 434 3.80 15.80 -5.47
C VAL A 434 3.02 15.44 -6.73
N TYR A 435 1.69 15.55 -6.68
CA TYR A 435 0.95 15.63 -7.94
C TYR A 435 1.35 16.90 -8.68
N ALA A 436 1.84 16.76 -9.92
CA ALA A 436 2.28 17.85 -10.81
C ALA A 436 1.22 18.95 -11.12
N GLY A 437 0.04 18.92 -10.47
CA GLY A 437 -0.97 19.98 -10.48
C GLY A 437 -1.00 20.88 -9.23
N PHE A 438 -0.32 20.52 -8.14
CA PHE A 438 -0.31 21.26 -6.87
C PHE A 438 1.13 21.64 -6.48
N ARG A 439 1.79 22.49 -7.27
CA ARG A 439 2.85 23.31 -6.69
C ARG A 439 2.19 24.26 -5.70
N ALA A 440 2.39 24.03 -4.40
CA ALA A 440 2.13 25.06 -3.41
C ALA A 440 2.97 26.28 -3.81
N VAL A 441 2.32 27.30 -4.34
CA VAL A 441 2.93 28.60 -4.56
C VAL A 441 3.16 29.17 -3.18
N THR A 442 4.33 28.95 -2.61
CA THR A 442 4.80 29.68 -1.44
C THR A 442 5.11 31.10 -1.92
N THR A 443 4.12 31.99 -1.82
CA THR A 443 4.42 33.42 -1.93
C THR A 443 5.23 33.83 -0.70
N PRO A 444 6.41 34.46 -0.86
CA PRO A 444 7.16 34.97 0.28
C PRO A 444 6.36 36.06 1.00
N ASP A 445 6.35 36.01 2.32
CA ASP A 445 5.71 36.98 3.21
C ASP A 445 6.20 38.42 2.91
N PRO A 446 5.33 39.39 2.58
CA PRO A 446 5.75 40.76 2.39
C PRO A 446 5.88 41.46 3.76
N THR A 447 7.10 41.94 4.03
CA THR A 447 7.52 42.82 5.14
C THR A 447 6.51 43.91 5.55
N PRO A 448 6.51 44.40 6.80
CA PRO A 448 5.41 45.22 7.33
C PRO A 448 5.49 46.73 6.99
N SER A 449 4.34 47.27 6.55
CA SER A 449 3.81 48.66 6.74
C SER A 449 4.47 49.85 5.99
N PRO A 450 3.78 50.99 5.69
CA PRO A 450 2.63 51.57 6.43
C PRO A 450 1.44 52.19 5.63
N SER A 451 0.32 52.32 6.34
CA SER A 451 -0.86 53.22 6.22
C SER A 451 -1.19 53.94 4.89
N ALA A 452 -2.43 53.77 4.39
CA ALA A 452 -3.40 54.87 4.15
C ALA A 452 -4.77 54.35 3.64
N SER A 453 -5.82 54.76 4.37
CA SER A 453 -7.21 55.06 3.97
C SER A 453 -7.84 54.51 2.67
N GLY A 454 -9.04 53.92 2.83
CA GLY A 454 -10.20 54.27 1.97
C GLY A 454 -10.99 53.14 1.32
N GLY A 455 -12.18 52.84 1.88
CA GLY A 455 -13.45 52.83 1.12
C GLY A 455 -13.76 51.71 0.10
N ALA A 456 -14.71 50.87 0.51
CA ALA A 456 -15.89 50.39 -0.24
C ALA A 456 -15.78 49.31 -1.35
N ILE A 457 -16.42 48.16 -1.03
CA ILE A 457 -17.45 47.38 -1.76
C ILE A 457 -17.38 47.33 -3.31
N GLY A 458 -17.34 46.10 -3.87
CA GLY A 458 -17.80 45.85 -5.24
C GLY A 458 -17.53 44.45 -5.78
N THR A 459 -18.56 43.61 -5.80
CA THR A 459 -18.67 42.33 -6.52
C THR A 459 -18.73 42.54 -8.03
N VAL A 460 -17.88 41.86 -8.83
CA VAL A 460 -18.01 41.68 -10.30
C VAL A 460 -17.25 40.39 -10.67
N ALA A 461 -17.94 39.26 -10.93
CA ALA A 461 -18.41 38.81 -12.24
C ALA A 461 -17.33 38.73 -13.33
N GLN A 462 -16.79 37.54 -13.57
CA GLN A 462 -15.97 37.25 -14.73
C GLN A 462 -16.81 37.35 -16.02
N THR A 463 -16.53 38.36 -16.83
CA THR A 463 -16.92 38.43 -18.24
C THR A 463 -15.86 37.74 -19.10
N GLY A 464 -16.30 36.79 -19.93
CA GLY A 464 -15.44 36.03 -20.84
C GLY A 464 -15.19 36.69 -22.20
N ARG A 465 -14.55 35.92 -23.09
CA ARG A 465 -14.53 35.91 -24.58
C ARG A 465 -13.27 35.17 -25.04
N ASP A 466 -13.22 34.29 -26.04
CA ASP A 466 -14.01 34.01 -27.25
C ASP A 466 -13.95 32.48 -27.50
N GLY A 467 -14.85 31.77 -28.19
CA GLY A 467 -15.83 32.13 -29.21
C GLY A 467 -15.61 31.23 -30.44
N LEU A 468 -16.40 30.17 -30.60
CA LEU A 468 -16.75 29.55 -31.89
C LEU A 468 -18.04 28.72 -31.73
N ALA A 469 -19.15 29.30 -32.21
CA ALA A 469 -20.47 28.69 -32.41
C ALA A 469 -20.46 27.89 -33.74
N ALA A 470 -21.42 27.07 -34.18
CA ALA A 470 -22.78 26.59 -33.82
C ALA A 470 -22.93 25.24 -34.60
N THR A 471 -23.78 24.26 -34.31
CA THR A 471 -25.26 24.17 -34.35
C THR A 471 -25.59 22.76 -33.80
N GLY A 472 -26.52 22.52 -32.86
CA GLY A 472 -27.98 22.56 -33.02
C GLY A 472 -28.57 21.14 -33.14
N LEU A 473 -29.10 20.57 -32.04
CA LEU A 473 -30.36 19.80 -31.93
C LEU A 473 -30.49 19.13 -30.53
N ASP A 474 -31.66 19.33 -29.92
CA ASP A 474 -32.14 18.84 -28.62
C ASP A 474 -33.22 17.72 -28.86
N PRO A 475 -33.87 17.13 -27.84
CA PRO A 475 -33.55 15.92 -27.08
C PRO A 475 -34.52 14.76 -27.36
N ARG A 476 -34.24 13.58 -26.76
CA ARG A 476 -35.18 12.59 -26.15
C ARG A 476 -34.82 11.15 -26.49
N GLY A 477 -34.67 10.34 -25.44
CA GLY A 477 -35.26 9.00 -25.38
C GLY A 477 -34.29 7.83 -25.22
N LEU A 478 -34.46 7.14 -24.09
CA LEU A 478 -34.10 5.72 -23.82
C LEU A 478 -32.59 5.48 -23.64
N GLY A 479 -32.08 4.79 -22.63
CA GLY A 479 -32.67 3.79 -21.75
C GLY A 479 -31.68 2.62 -21.68
N ALA A 480 -31.10 2.41 -20.49
CA ALA A 480 -30.41 1.20 -20.01
C ALA A 480 -29.09 0.72 -20.68
N ALA A 481 -28.12 0.48 -19.77
CA ALA A 481 -27.11 -0.57 -19.76
C ALA A 481 -25.95 -0.52 -20.78
N ALA A 482 -24.74 -0.19 -20.28
CA ALA A 482 -23.58 -1.07 -20.36
C ALA A 482 -22.41 -0.48 -19.53
N VAL A 483 -22.08 -1.17 -18.44
CA VAL A 483 -20.77 -1.14 -17.79
C VAL A 483 -19.81 -1.86 -18.72
N LEU A 484 -18.68 -1.24 -19.07
CA LEU A 484 -17.50 -1.96 -19.56
C LEU A 484 -16.22 -1.27 -19.10
N LEU A 485 -15.39 -2.09 -18.45
CA LEU A 485 -14.00 -1.87 -18.09
C LEU A 485 -13.21 -1.19 -19.21
N ILE A 486 -12.38 -0.21 -18.84
CA ILE A 486 -11.21 0.20 -19.61
C ILE A 486 -9.98 -0.41 -18.93
N VAL A 487 -9.47 -1.49 -19.51
CA VAL A 487 -8.05 -1.82 -19.50
C VAL A 487 -7.57 -1.55 -20.92
N ALA A 488 -6.66 -0.61 -21.10
CA ALA A 488 -5.96 -0.43 -22.37
C ALA A 488 -4.56 0.13 -22.12
N GLY A 489 -3.57 -0.77 -22.22
CA GLY A 489 -2.19 -0.42 -22.51
C GLY A 489 -1.93 -0.53 -24.02
N LEU A 490 -1.58 0.62 -24.61
CA LEU A 490 -0.62 0.86 -25.71
C LEU A 490 -0.90 0.34 -27.14
N GLY A 491 -0.79 1.27 -28.11
CA GLY A 491 -0.49 0.95 -29.51
C GLY A 491 -0.90 2.04 -30.51
N ALA A 492 0.07 2.85 -30.96
CA ALA A 492 -0.10 3.91 -31.94
C ALA A 492 -0.35 3.40 -33.38
N GLY A 493 -1.16 4.15 -34.15
CA GLY A 493 -0.88 4.48 -35.55
C GLY A 493 -1.46 3.61 -36.68
N LEU A 494 -2.36 4.24 -37.47
CA LEU A 494 -2.82 3.92 -38.84
C LEU A 494 -3.92 2.85 -39.03
N SER A 495 -5.12 3.32 -39.41
CA SER A 495 -6.16 2.50 -40.05
C SER A 495 -6.59 3.12 -41.38
N PHE A 496 -6.31 2.41 -42.48
CA PHE A 496 -6.90 2.64 -43.80
C PHE A 496 -8.19 1.80 -43.91
N ARG A 497 -9.28 2.45 -44.34
CA ARG A 497 -10.62 1.88 -44.55
C ARG A 497 -10.63 0.69 -45.53
N ARG A 498 -11.42 -0.37 -45.24
CA ARG A 498 -12.54 -0.82 -46.10
C ARG A 498 -13.41 -1.95 -45.53
N ARG A 499 -14.70 -1.62 -45.38
CA ARG A 499 -15.95 -2.36 -45.69
C ARG A 499 -15.93 -3.90 -45.65
N THR A 500 -16.66 -4.47 -44.69
CA THR A 500 -17.34 -5.77 -44.79
C THR A 500 -18.56 -5.68 -45.71
N ARG A 501 -18.77 -6.70 -46.55
CA ARG A 501 -20.06 -7.01 -47.17
C ARG A 501 -20.62 -8.26 -46.49
N HIS A 502 -21.82 -8.11 -45.93
CA HIS A 502 -22.70 -9.20 -45.52
C HIS A 502 -23.15 -10.05 -46.72
N ARG A 503 -23.33 -11.35 -46.47
CA ARG A 503 -24.47 -12.13 -46.97
C ARG A 503 -24.70 -13.33 -46.06
N ARG A 504 -25.82 -13.34 -45.34
CA ARG A 504 -26.62 -14.55 -45.10
C ARG A 504 -28.01 -14.23 -45.64
N ALA A 505 -28.60 -15.21 -46.33
CA ALA A 505 -29.86 -15.07 -47.06
C ALA A 505 -31.01 -14.65 -46.14
#